data_AF-A0A7W1D233-F1
#
_entry.id   AF-A0A7W1D233-F1
#
_cell.length_a   1.000
_cell.length_b   1.000
_cell.length_c   1.000
_cell.angle_alpha   90.00
_cell.angle_beta   90.00
_cell.angle_gamma   90.00
#
_symmetry.space_group_name_H-M   'P 1'
#
loop_
_entity.id
_entity.type
_entity.pdbx_description
1 polymer ?
#
loop_
_entity_poly.entity_id
_entity_poly.type
_entity_poly.pdbx_seq_one_letter_code
_entity_poly.pdbx_strand_id
1 'polypeptide(L)'
;MEQRQESQGIDPTVFWVAAILSAVFVAWGILFTDSLTAVFDAVLWSFLVPNFGWVFILSSFGFLTFSLYLAFSRYGKVRLGGQDEQPEFSTVSWIAMMFSAGMGIGLMFFGVAEPMSHMGAPPGGTAEAGTRGAAQVAMEYSYFHWAFHPWAIYAVMGLALAYFVFRKGMPNLISTAFYPLLGDRVYGPIGKTIDILAIFATLFGSATSLGLGALQINQGLNALFGFGGREAVGLAIVVIAVLTAAFILSAISGVHRGIQWIANTNMVLAVFLLVFLFVVGPTVFILNTFTESLGGYMANLIPMSFRTAAFSDGAFVTSWTIFYWAWWISWAPFVGTFIARISRGRTIREFV
;
A
#
# COMPACT_ATOMS: atom_id res chain seq x y z
N MET A 1 2.39 34.42 12.24
CA MET A 1 2.56 33.71 10.96
C MET A 1 1.34 34.03 10.14
N GLU A 2 1.45 35.03 9.25
CA GLU A 2 0.37 35.38 8.34
C GLU A 2 -0.04 34.16 7.54
N GLN A 3 -1.33 33.84 7.57
CA GLN A 3 -1.93 32.88 6.65
C GLN A 3 -1.72 33.43 5.24
N ARG A 4 -0.65 33.00 4.58
CA ARG A 4 -0.57 33.07 3.12
C ARG A 4 -1.73 32.21 2.63
N GLN A 5 -2.79 32.87 2.18
CA GLN A 5 -3.81 32.26 1.36
C GLN A 5 -3.08 31.63 0.17
N GLU A 6 -2.97 30.29 0.18
CA GLU A 6 -2.52 29.57 -1.00
C GLU A 6 -3.50 29.89 -2.13
N SER A 7 -2.96 30.32 -3.26
CA SER A 7 -3.73 30.34 -4.50
C SER A 7 -4.33 28.94 -4.69
N GLN A 8 -5.65 28.86 -4.90
CA GLN A 8 -6.36 27.62 -5.28
C GLN A 8 -5.95 27.16 -6.69
N GLY A 9 -4.67 26.84 -6.87
CA GLY A 9 -4.07 26.52 -8.17
C GLY A 9 -3.01 25.43 -8.02
N ILE A 10 -2.82 24.68 -9.10
CA ILE A 10 -1.81 23.63 -9.23
C ILE A 10 -0.42 24.29 -9.17
N ASP A 11 0.53 23.75 -8.39
CA ASP A 11 1.94 24.14 -8.51
C ASP A 11 2.44 23.69 -9.89
N PRO A 12 2.70 24.62 -10.84
CA PRO A 12 3.00 24.25 -12.22
C PRO A 12 4.32 23.49 -12.34
N THR A 13 5.28 23.80 -11.47
CA THR A 13 6.59 23.13 -11.47
C THR A 13 6.42 21.68 -11.06
N VAL A 14 5.74 21.42 -9.94
CA VAL A 14 5.53 20.06 -9.44
C VAL A 14 4.74 19.24 -10.46
N PHE A 15 3.65 19.80 -10.98
CA PHE A 15 2.79 19.12 -11.93
C PHE A 15 3.50 18.77 -13.25
N TRP A 16 4.09 19.76 -13.93
CA TRP A 16 4.67 19.51 -15.25
C TRP A 16 5.93 18.66 -15.17
N VAL A 17 6.78 18.82 -14.16
CA VAL A 17 7.95 17.97 -13.98
C VAL A 17 7.53 16.53 -13.72
N ALA A 18 6.56 16.30 -12.82
CA ALA A 18 6.05 14.96 -12.55
C ALA A 18 5.42 14.32 -13.80
N ALA A 19 4.59 15.07 -14.53
CA ALA A 19 3.92 14.60 -15.73
C ALA A 19 4.90 14.26 -16.86
N ILE A 20 5.87 15.15 -17.14
CA ILE A 20 6.87 14.94 -18.20
C ILE A 20 7.74 13.74 -17.87
N LEU A 21 8.28 13.65 -16.66
CA LEU A 21 9.12 12.52 -16.27
C LEU A 21 8.33 11.20 -16.32
N SER A 22 7.05 11.20 -15.93
CA SER A 22 6.20 10.01 -16.02
C SER A 22 5.93 9.61 -17.46
N ALA A 23 5.62 10.58 -18.33
CA ALA A 23 5.41 10.33 -19.76
C ALA A 23 6.67 9.80 -20.44
N VAL A 24 7.85 10.33 -20.10
CA VAL A 24 9.14 9.84 -20.60
C VAL A 24 9.38 8.40 -20.15
N PHE A 25 9.13 8.08 -18.88
CA PHE A 25 9.27 6.70 -18.39
C PHE A 25 8.33 5.74 -19.12
N VAL A 26 7.05 6.11 -19.30
CA VAL A 26 6.08 5.31 -20.04
C VAL A 26 6.50 5.14 -21.50
N ALA A 27 6.95 6.21 -22.16
CA ALA A 27 7.45 6.15 -23.53
C ALA A 27 8.67 5.22 -23.65
N TRP A 28 9.59 5.26 -22.67
CA TRP A 28 10.74 4.36 -22.63
C TRP A 28 10.31 2.90 -22.52
N GLY A 29 9.33 2.60 -21.65
CA GLY A 29 8.80 1.25 -21.48
C GLY A 29 7.99 0.71 -22.67
N ILE A 30 7.39 1.57 -23.49
CA ILE A 30 6.66 1.16 -24.69
C ILE A 30 7.59 1.01 -25.90
N LEU A 31 8.54 1.94 -26.07
CA LEU A 31 9.36 2.03 -27.28
C LEU A 31 10.66 1.24 -27.19
N PHE A 32 11.18 1.00 -25.98
CA PHE A 32 12.48 0.35 -25.76
C PHE A 32 12.44 -0.67 -24.61
N THR A 33 11.56 -1.65 -24.72
CA THR A 33 11.34 -2.71 -23.70
C THR A 33 12.62 -3.43 -23.31
N ASP A 34 13.48 -3.77 -24.28
CA ASP A 34 14.72 -4.52 -24.04
C ASP A 34 15.73 -3.68 -23.25
N SER A 35 15.84 -2.39 -23.59
CA SER A 35 16.68 -1.44 -22.87
C SER A 35 16.19 -1.24 -21.44
N LEU A 36 14.88 -1.07 -21.26
CA LEU A 36 14.29 -0.92 -19.93
C LEU A 36 14.58 -2.17 -19.08
N THR A 37 14.35 -3.36 -19.62
CA THR A 37 14.58 -4.63 -18.94
C THR A 37 16.04 -4.77 -18.52
N ALA A 38 16.99 -4.50 -19.43
CA ALA A 38 18.42 -4.56 -19.12
C ALA A 38 18.83 -3.58 -18.01
N VAL A 39 18.24 -2.37 -17.98
CA VAL A 39 18.52 -1.40 -16.90
C VAL A 39 17.92 -1.87 -15.57
N PHE A 40 16.71 -2.44 -15.56
CA PHE A 40 16.13 -3.02 -14.34
C PHE A 40 16.99 -4.18 -13.81
N ASP A 41 17.47 -5.06 -14.68
CA ASP A 41 18.39 -6.15 -14.30
C ASP A 41 19.70 -5.64 -13.70
N ALA A 42 20.31 -4.63 -14.32
CA ALA A 42 21.57 -4.06 -13.84
C ALA A 42 21.40 -3.25 -12.54
N VAL A 43 20.39 -2.38 -12.48
CA VAL A 43 20.25 -1.40 -11.40
C VAL A 43 19.42 -1.96 -10.25
N LEU A 44 18.26 -2.55 -10.51
CA LEU A 44 17.39 -3.05 -9.46
C LEU A 44 17.90 -4.39 -8.92
N TRP A 45 18.03 -5.40 -9.79
CA TRP A 45 18.28 -6.78 -9.36
C TRP A 45 19.75 -7.05 -9.03
N SER A 46 20.68 -6.46 -9.77
CA SER A 46 22.12 -6.70 -9.55
C SER A 46 22.74 -5.74 -8.53
N PHE A 47 22.17 -4.54 -8.35
CA PHE A 47 22.75 -3.51 -7.48
C PHE A 47 21.86 -3.16 -6.28
N LEU A 48 20.66 -2.63 -6.48
CA LEU A 48 19.84 -2.11 -5.37
C LEU A 48 19.40 -3.21 -4.40
N VAL A 49 18.81 -4.28 -4.90
CA VAL A 49 18.29 -5.36 -4.04
C VAL A 49 19.39 -6.01 -3.19
N PRO A 50 20.54 -6.45 -3.76
CA PRO A 50 21.57 -7.12 -2.96
C PRO A 50 22.24 -6.18 -1.94
N ASN A 51 22.42 -4.90 -2.27
CA ASN A 51 23.15 -3.95 -1.41
C ASN A 51 22.25 -3.21 -0.41
N PHE A 52 20.98 -2.98 -0.74
CA PHE A 52 20.06 -2.14 0.04
C PHE A 52 18.77 -2.85 0.48
N GLY A 53 18.57 -4.13 0.16
CA GLY A 53 17.39 -4.88 0.60
C GLY A 53 17.17 -4.87 2.11
N TRP A 54 18.24 -4.90 2.89
CA TRP A 54 18.20 -4.79 4.35
C TRP A 54 17.60 -3.46 4.85
N VAL A 55 17.68 -2.38 4.07
CA VAL A 55 17.08 -1.09 4.41
C VAL A 55 15.56 -1.21 4.45
N PHE A 56 14.96 -1.91 3.50
CA PHE A 56 13.51 -2.16 3.49
C PHE A 56 13.07 -3.00 4.69
N ILE A 57 13.84 -4.05 5.02
CA ILE A 57 13.60 -4.90 6.18
C ILE A 57 13.64 -4.07 7.48
N LEU A 58 14.74 -3.37 7.74
CA LEU A 58 14.86 -2.56 8.96
C LEU A 58 13.89 -1.39 9.01
N SER A 59 13.59 -0.75 7.88
CA SER A 59 12.66 0.37 7.83
C SER A 59 11.24 -0.09 8.14
N SER A 60 10.78 -1.21 7.56
CA SER A 60 9.45 -1.76 7.84
C SER A 60 9.23 -2.05 9.33
N PHE A 61 10.20 -2.70 9.99
CA PHE A 61 10.14 -2.99 11.42
C PHE A 61 10.35 -1.72 12.27
N GLY A 62 11.20 -0.81 11.80
CA GLY A 62 11.41 0.50 12.40
C GLY A 62 10.11 1.32 12.44
N PHE A 63 9.33 1.33 11.36
CA PHE A 63 8.03 1.99 11.32
C PHE A 63 7.02 1.34 12.27
N LEU A 64 7.01 0.01 12.36
CA LEU A 64 6.16 -0.71 13.33
C LEU A 64 6.50 -0.33 14.77
N THR A 65 7.76 -0.48 15.16
CA THR A 65 8.23 -0.14 16.52
C THR A 65 8.05 1.34 16.84
N PHE A 66 8.27 2.23 15.89
CA PHE A 66 8.04 3.67 16.05
C PHE A 66 6.56 4.01 16.24
N SER A 67 5.65 3.44 15.45
CA SER A 67 4.21 3.63 15.62
C SER A 67 3.74 3.16 17.00
N LEU A 68 4.16 1.96 17.44
CA LEU A 68 3.85 1.45 18.78
C LEU A 68 4.41 2.37 19.87
N TYR A 69 5.64 2.86 19.72
CA TYR A 69 6.21 3.84 20.65
C TYR A 69 5.35 5.11 20.73
N LEU A 70 4.86 5.64 19.61
CA LEU A 70 4.00 6.81 19.61
C LEU A 70 2.65 6.55 20.32
N ALA A 71 2.02 5.41 20.08
CA ALA A 71 0.77 5.02 20.72
C ALA A 71 0.89 4.89 22.25
N PHE A 72 1.94 4.22 22.73
CA PHE A 72 2.12 3.91 24.15
C PHE A 72 2.85 5.00 24.94
N SER A 73 3.60 5.88 24.29
CA SER A 73 4.29 6.99 24.95
C SER A 73 3.36 8.15 25.33
N ARG A 74 3.95 9.19 25.95
CA ARG A 74 3.26 10.45 26.23
C ARG A 74 2.72 11.15 24.98
N TYR A 75 3.30 10.88 23.80
CA TYR A 75 2.87 11.49 22.55
C TYR A 75 1.50 10.98 22.09
N GLY A 76 1.10 9.76 22.51
CA GLY A 76 -0.21 9.18 22.24
C GLY A 76 -1.39 10.05 22.70
N LYS A 77 -1.18 10.96 23.66
CA LYS A 77 -2.21 11.89 24.17
C LYS A 77 -2.40 13.14 23.30
N VAL A 78 -1.49 13.40 22.36
CA VAL A 78 -1.58 14.57 21.48
C VAL A 78 -2.75 14.38 20.52
N ARG A 79 -3.56 15.43 20.34
CA ARG A 79 -4.73 15.43 19.46
C ARG A 79 -4.37 16.05 18.10
N LEU A 80 -4.84 15.42 17.02
CA LEU A 80 -4.61 15.80 15.63
C LEU A 80 -5.58 16.92 15.23
N GLY A 81 -5.29 18.14 15.70
CA GLY A 81 -6.17 19.29 15.61
C GLY A 81 -6.02 20.20 16.83
N GLY A 82 -7.02 21.00 17.15
CA GLY A 82 -7.12 21.74 18.41
C GLY A 82 -7.08 20.84 19.66
N GLN A 83 -6.80 21.40 20.84
CA GLN A 83 -6.80 20.62 22.09
C GLN A 83 -8.17 19.99 22.40
N ASP A 84 -9.26 20.71 22.11
CA ASP A 84 -10.63 20.28 22.39
C ASP A 84 -11.41 19.89 21.13
N GLU A 85 -10.72 19.72 20.00
CA GLU A 85 -11.35 19.43 18.72
C GLU A 85 -11.88 17.99 18.68
N GLN A 86 -13.19 17.82 18.50
CA GLN A 86 -13.82 16.50 18.45
C GLN A 86 -13.56 15.80 17.12
N PRO A 87 -13.58 14.45 17.09
CA PRO A 87 -13.47 13.71 15.85
C PRO A 87 -14.58 14.07 14.86
N GLU A 88 -14.22 14.31 13.61
CA GLU A 88 -15.18 14.65 12.54
C GLU A 88 -16.12 13.49 12.21
N PHE A 89 -15.60 12.25 12.28
CA PHE A 89 -16.34 11.03 12.03
C PHE A 89 -16.50 10.19 13.29
N SER A 90 -17.65 9.53 13.43
CA SER A 90 -17.88 8.53 14.48
C SER A 90 -16.81 7.43 14.41
N THR A 91 -16.49 6.79 15.53
CA THR A 91 -15.43 5.75 15.58
C THR A 91 -15.72 4.59 14.64
N VAL A 92 -16.98 4.17 14.53
CA VAL A 92 -17.39 3.09 13.63
C VAL A 92 -17.23 3.51 12.16
N SER A 93 -17.69 4.71 11.81
CA SER A 93 -17.54 5.23 10.44
C SER A 93 -16.07 5.39 10.05
N TRP A 94 -15.23 5.87 10.97
CA TRP A 94 -13.80 6.04 10.77
C TRP A 94 -13.10 4.71 10.50
N ILE A 95 -13.36 3.68 11.31
CA ILE A 95 -12.83 2.32 11.09
C ILE A 95 -13.30 1.75 9.75
N ALA A 96 -14.59 1.88 9.43
CA ALA A 96 -15.14 1.39 8.17
C ALA A 96 -14.50 2.06 6.94
N MET A 97 -14.21 3.37 7.00
CA MET A 97 -13.51 4.10 5.93
C MET A 97 -12.06 3.65 5.78
N MET A 98 -11.35 3.34 6.86
CA MET A 98 -9.99 2.77 6.79
C MET A 98 -9.98 1.41 6.07
N PHE A 99 -10.92 0.52 6.42
CA PHE A 99 -11.08 -0.75 5.71
C PHE A 99 -11.41 -0.54 4.23
N SER A 100 -12.30 0.40 3.92
CA SER A 100 -12.69 0.69 2.53
C SER A 100 -11.53 1.25 1.68
N ALA A 101 -10.60 1.98 2.29
CA ALA A 101 -9.43 2.52 1.60
C ALA A 101 -8.25 1.54 1.52
N GLY A 102 -8.10 0.65 2.51
CA GLY A 102 -7.02 -0.35 2.53
C GLY A 102 -7.36 -1.65 1.78
N MET A 103 -8.64 -1.99 1.61
CA MET A 103 -9.06 -3.18 0.87
C MET A 103 -9.04 -2.94 -0.64
N GLY A 104 -7.90 -3.28 -1.26
CA GLY A 104 -7.69 -3.14 -2.70
C GLY A 104 -7.67 -4.46 -3.48
N ILE A 105 -7.33 -4.35 -4.76
CA ILE A 105 -7.04 -5.47 -5.68
C ILE A 105 -6.00 -6.43 -5.09
N GLY A 106 -5.08 -5.91 -4.28
CA GLY A 106 -4.06 -6.70 -3.60
C GLY A 106 -4.63 -7.89 -2.81
N LEU A 107 -5.68 -7.69 -2.01
CA LEU A 107 -6.29 -8.77 -1.23
C LEU A 107 -7.01 -9.79 -2.13
N MET A 108 -7.65 -9.32 -3.20
CA MET A 108 -8.34 -10.20 -4.15
C MET A 108 -7.36 -11.06 -4.96
N PHE A 109 -6.17 -10.54 -5.24
CA PHE A 109 -5.13 -11.25 -5.99
C PHE A 109 -4.31 -12.16 -5.06
N PHE A 110 -3.65 -11.57 -4.07
CA PHE A 110 -2.70 -12.25 -3.20
C PHE A 110 -3.36 -13.02 -2.06
N GLY A 111 -4.60 -12.71 -1.68
CA GLY A 111 -5.30 -13.44 -0.61
C GLY A 111 -5.44 -14.95 -0.88
N VAL A 112 -5.41 -15.35 -2.16
CA VAL A 112 -5.31 -16.77 -2.56
C VAL A 112 -3.93 -17.09 -3.12
N ALA A 113 -3.39 -16.24 -3.99
CA ALA A 113 -2.16 -16.56 -4.71
C ALA A 113 -0.94 -16.69 -3.80
N GLU A 114 -0.81 -15.84 -2.78
CA GLU A 114 0.35 -15.86 -1.87
C GLU A 114 0.40 -17.13 -1.00
N PRO A 115 -0.62 -17.47 -0.19
CA PRO A 115 -0.54 -18.65 0.66
C PRO A 115 -0.43 -19.94 -0.17
N MET A 116 -1.07 -20.02 -1.34
CA MET A 116 -0.92 -21.17 -2.23
C MET A 116 0.50 -21.28 -2.82
N SER A 117 1.10 -20.15 -3.20
CA SER A 117 2.48 -20.11 -3.69
C SER A 117 3.46 -20.52 -2.60
N HIS A 118 3.27 -20.02 -1.37
CA HIS A 118 4.11 -20.34 -0.23
C HIS A 118 3.94 -21.79 0.23
N MET A 119 2.74 -22.38 0.09
CA MET A 119 2.55 -23.80 0.39
C MET A 119 3.34 -24.69 -0.60
N GLY A 120 3.41 -24.30 -1.88
CA GLY A 120 4.18 -25.00 -2.90
C GLY A 120 5.68 -24.74 -2.84
N ALA A 121 6.09 -23.55 -2.38
CA ALA A 121 7.49 -23.17 -2.19
C ALA A 121 7.66 -22.40 -0.86
N PRO A 122 7.84 -23.13 0.27
CA PRO A 122 7.86 -22.54 1.59
C PRO A 122 8.94 -21.46 1.79
N PRO A 123 8.57 -20.31 2.38
CA PRO A 123 9.48 -19.20 2.66
C PRO A 123 10.80 -19.63 3.30
N GLY A 124 11.93 -19.41 2.61
CA GLY A 124 13.27 -19.68 3.15
C GLY A 124 13.52 -21.14 3.54
N GLY A 125 12.81 -22.11 2.93
CA GLY A 125 12.98 -23.54 3.24
C GLY A 125 12.56 -23.92 4.66
N THR A 126 11.71 -23.11 5.30
CA THR A 126 11.27 -23.31 6.68
C THR A 126 10.34 -24.51 6.88
N ALA A 127 9.82 -25.08 5.78
CA ALA A 127 9.01 -26.29 5.79
C ALA A 127 9.19 -27.06 4.47
N GLU A 128 8.79 -28.33 4.47
CA GLU A 128 8.73 -29.15 3.25
C GLU A 128 7.49 -28.78 2.43
N ALA A 129 7.67 -28.57 1.12
CA ALA A 129 6.61 -28.17 0.20
C ALA A 129 5.42 -29.13 0.20
N GLY A 130 4.19 -28.59 0.10
CA GLY A 130 2.96 -29.37 0.04
C GLY A 130 2.55 -30.05 1.36
N THR A 131 3.30 -29.83 2.44
CA THR A 131 2.97 -30.39 3.77
C THR A 131 2.05 -29.47 4.57
N ARG A 132 1.50 -29.97 5.69
CA ARG A 132 0.74 -29.16 6.64
C ARG A 132 1.59 -28.05 7.27
N GLY A 133 2.86 -28.32 7.53
CA GLY A 133 3.79 -27.30 8.04
C GLY A 133 3.99 -26.16 7.05
N ALA A 134 4.07 -26.46 5.75
CA ALA A 134 4.11 -25.44 4.71
C ALA A 134 2.84 -24.59 4.65
N ALA A 135 1.65 -25.19 4.83
CA ALA A 135 0.40 -24.44 4.87
C ALA A 135 0.34 -23.46 6.07
N GLN A 136 0.85 -23.86 7.23
CA GLN A 136 0.93 -22.99 8.39
C GLN A 136 1.87 -21.81 8.15
N VAL A 137 3.11 -22.08 7.73
CA VAL A 137 4.11 -21.03 7.43
C VAL A 137 3.61 -20.09 6.34
N ALA A 138 2.94 -20.61 5.31
CA ALA A 138 2.36 -19.82 4.23
C ALA A 138 1.41 -18.75 4.77
N MET A 139 0.49 -19.13 5.65
CA MET A 139 -0.44 -18.20 6.28
C MET A 139 0.24 -17.22 7.23
N GLU A 140 1.24 -17.66 8.00
CA GLU A 140 2.03 -16.76 8.86
C GLU A 140 2.71 -15.64 8.05
N TYR A 141 3.28 -15.98 6.90
CA TYR A 141 3.91 -15.00 6.00
C TYR A 141 2.88 -14.10 5.31
N SER A 142 1.71 -14.63 4.93
CA SER A 142 0.61 -13.79 4.45
C SER A 142 0.15 -12.79 5.52
N TYR A 143 0.10 -13.17 6.79
CA TYR A 143 -0.18 -12.19 7.86
C TYR A 143 0.97 -11.19 8.02
N PHE A 144 2.21 -11.65 7.93
CA PHE A 144 3.38 -10.77 8.00
C PHE A 144 3.38 -9.67 6.93
N HIS A 145 3.05 -10.00 5.69
CA HIS A 145 3.04 -9.04 4.59
C HIS A 145 1.81 -8.12 4.54
N TRP A 146 0.70 -8.49 5.19
CA TRP A 146 -0.60 -7.78 5.10
C TRP A 146 -1.15 -7.21 6.42
N ALA A 147 -0.58 -7.57 7.57
CA ALA A 147 -1.00 -7.09 8.89
C ALA A 147 -0.13 -5.92 9.38
N PHE A 148 0.57 -6.02 10.52
CA PHE A 148 1.06 -4.82 11.21
C PHE A 148 2.06 -3.95 10.44
N HIS A 149 2.96 -4.54 9.66
CA HIS A 149 4.02 -3.81 8.96
C HIS A 149 3.50 -2.81 7.88
N PRO A 150 2.65 -3.22 6.90
CA PRO A 150 2.12 -2.26 5.92
C PRO A 150 1.32 -1.14 6.59
N TRP A 151 0.48 -1.48 7.56
CA TRP A 151 -0.34 -0.48 8.26
C TRP A 151 0.52 0.47 9.10
N ALA A 152 1.64 0.02 9.67
CA ALA A 152 2.58 0.90 10.34
C ALA A 152 3.27 1.88 9.38
N ILE A 153 3.62 1.46 8.16
CA ILE A 153 4.15 2.37 7.12
C ILE A 153 3.14 3.49 6.84
N TYR A 154 1.86 3.13 6.68
CA TYR A 154 0.80 4.11 6.47
C TYR A 154 0.55 4.99 7.68
N ALA A 155 0.61 4.42 8.89
CA ALA A 155 0.44 5.16 10.12
C ALA A 155 1.51 6.24 10.26
N VAL A 156 2.78 5.95 9.97
CA VAL A 156 3.86 6.95 10.05
C VAL A 156 3.63 8.10 9.07
N MET A 157 3.33 7.80 7.80
CA MET A 157 3.09 8.84 6.79
C MET A 157 1.82 9.65 7.11
N GLY A 158 0.72 8.96 7.39
CA GLY A 158 -0.57 9.59 7.68
C GLY A 158 -0.54 10.42 8.95
N LEU A 159 0.17 9.98 9.99
CA LEU A 159 0.33 10.72 11.23
C LEU A 159 1.17 11.99 11.02
N ALA A 160 2.26 11.90 10.26
CA ALA A 160 3.08 13.06 9.94
C ALA A 160 2.22 14.13 9.23
N LEU A 161 1.46 13.74 8.21
CA LEU A 161 0.56 14.65 7.49
C LEU A 161 -0.55 15.20 8.41
N ALA A 162 -1.26 14.35 9.14
CA ALA A 162 -2.33 14.78 10.04
C ALA A 162 -1.84 15.78 11.09
N TYR A 163 -0.64 15.55 11.62
CA TYR A 163 -0.04 16.46 12.59
C TYR A 163 0.29 17.82 11.96
N PHE A 164 1.02 17.88 10.84
CA PHE A 164 1.37 19.18 10.26
C PHE A 164 0.17 19.92 9.67
N VAL A 165 -0.78 19.21 9.08
CA VAL A 165 -1.98 19.82 8.51
C VAL A 165 -2.92 20.31 9.61
N PHE A 166 -3.36 19.44 10.52
CA PHE A 166 -4.40 19.82 11.49
C PHE A 166 -3.86 20.49 12.75
N ARG A 167 -2.71 20.05 13.26
CA ARG A 167 -2.13 20.62 14.50
C ARG A 167 -1.28 21.85 14.21
N LYS A 168 -0.58 21.90 13.07
CA LYS A 168 0.30 23.03 12.71
C LYS A 168 -0.28 23.97 11.64
N GLY A 169 -1.44 23.64 11.06
CA GLY A 169 -2.09 24.49 10.06
C GLY A 169 -1.27 24.66 8.79
N MET A 170 -0.46 23.65 8.45
CA MET A 170 0.40 23.66 7.26
C MET A 170 -0.33 23.11 6.03
N PRO A 171 0.17 23.41 4.81
CA PRO A 171 -0.35 22.82 3.59
C PRO A 171 -0.35 21.29 3.61
N ASN A 172 -1.34 20.68 2.96
CA ASN A 172 -1.46 19.23 2.80
C ASN A 172 -0.55 18.72 1.66
N LEU A 173 0.76 18.84 1.88
CA LEU A 173 1.83 18.38 1.00
C LEU A 173 2.71 17.38 1.75
N ILE A 174 3.39 16.48 1.04
CA ILE A 174 4.31 15.53 1.69
C ILE A 174 5.54 16.27 2.23
N SER A 175 5.99 17.29 1.51
CA SER A 175 7.09 18.16 1.92
C SER A 175 6.90 18.82 3.28
N THR A 176 5.67 19.10 3.73
CA THR A 176 5.42 19.74 5.04
C THR A 176 5.74 18.82 6.21
N ALA A 177 5.69 17.50 6.02
CA ALA A 177 6.15 16.53 7.01
C ALA A 177 7.64 16.71 7.38
N PHE A 178 8.43 17.31 6.48
CA PHE A 178 9.86 17.55 6.66
C PHE A 178 10.19 18.93 7.26
N TYR A 179 9.19 19.74 7.61
CA TYR A 179 9.40 21.08 8.19
C TYR A 179 10.33 21.10 9.41
N PRO A 180 10.27 20.13 10.37
CA PRO A 180 11.19 20.13 11.50
C PRO A 180 12.66 19.98 11.14
N LEU A 181 12.96 19.39 9.97
CA LEU A 181 14.32 19.13 9.50
C LEU A 181 14.79 20.21 8.52
N LEU A 182 13.89 20.69 7.66
CA LEU A 182 14.22 21.58 6.55
C LEU A 182 13.82 23.04 6.80
N GLY A 183 12.98 23.31 7.81
CA GLY A 183 12.39 24.62 8.07
C GLY A 183 11.65 25.14 6.84
N ASP A 184 11.77 26.43 6.55
CA ASP A 184 11.09 27.07 5.42
C ASP A 184 11.58 26.57 4.04
N ARG A 185 12.65 25.75 3.97
CA ARG A 185 13.09 25.13 2.70
C ARG A 185 12.08 24.14 2.13
N VAL A 186 11.08 23.70 2.91
CA VAL A 186 9.96 22.90 2.38
C VAL A 186 9.12 23.64 1.34
N TYR A 187 9.17 24.97 1.30
CA TYR A 187 8.50 25.77 0.27
C TYR A 187 9.39 26.03 -0.96
N GLY A 188 10.65 25.59 -0.89
CA GLY A 188 11.65 25.77 -1.93
C GLY A 188 11.86 24.54 -2.82
N PRO A 189 12.95 24.51 -3.60
CA PRO A 189 13.24 23.42 -4.53
C PRO A 189 13.28 22.02 -3.88
N ILE A 190 13.82 21.91 -2.67
CA ILE A 190 13.92 20.62 -1.96
C ILE A 190 12.53 20.08 -1.63
N GLY A 191 11.61 20.93 -1.17
CA GLY A 191 10.23 20.52 -0.91
C GLY A 191 9.50 20.09 -2.17
N LYS A 192 9.65 20.85 -3.26
CA LYS A 192 9.10 20.46 -4.58
C LYS A 192 9.63 19.10 -5.04
N THR A 193 10.91 18.80 -4.83
CA THR A 193 11.48 17.48 -5.14
C THR A 193 10.80 16.37 -4.33
N ILE A 194 10.55 16.57 -3.03
CA ILE A 194 9.83 15.60 -2.18
C ILE A 194 8.43 15.37 -2.72
N ASP A 195 7.70 16.43 -3.07
CA ASP A 195 6.33 16.32 -3.59
C ASP A 195 6.30 15.65 -4.98
N ILE A 196 7.29 15.91 -5.85
CA ILE A 196 7.45 15.21 -7.14
C ILE A 196 7.70 13.72 -6.90
N LEU A 197 8.62 13.35 -6.00
CA LEU A 197 8.90 11.94 -5.67
C LEU A 197 7.67 11.24 -5.08
N ALA A 198 6.86 11.94 -4.29
CA ALA A 198 5.61 11.40 -3.75
C ALA A 198 4.57 11.12 -4.84
N ILE A 199 4.46 11.99 -5.86
CA ILE A 199 3.62 11.74 -7.04
C ILE A 199 4.13 10.52 -7.81
N PHE A 200 5.43 10.43 -8.03
CA PHE A 200 6.08 9.28 -8.66
C PHE A 200 5.78 7.97 -7.94
N ALA A 201 6.02 7.93 -6.63
CA ALA A 201 5.75 6.77 -5.78
C ALA A 201 4.27 6.35 -5.88
N THR A 202 3.36 7.32 -5.77
CA THR A 202 1.90 7.07 -5.85
C THR A 202 1.49 6.52 -7.21
N LEU A 203 2.03 7.09 -8.30
CA LEU A 203 1.72 6.68 -9.66
C LEU A 203 2.13 5.23 -9.90
N PHE A 204 3.37 4.87 -9.57
CA PHE A 204 3.86 3.50 -9.79
C PHE A 204 3.20 2.49 -8.85
N GLY A 205 2.98 2.84 -7.57
CA GLY A 205 2.24 1.96 -6.65
C GLY A 205 0.81 1.68 -7.09
N SER A 206 0.14 2.69 -7.67
CA SER A 206 -1.20 2.54 -8.24
C SER A 206 -1.20 1.76 -9.55
N ALA A 207 -0.20 1.98 -10.41
CA ALA A 207 -0.04 1.25 -11.67
C ALA A 207 0.13 -0.26 -11.45
N THR A 208 0.92 -0.67 -10.46
CA THR A 208 1.07 -2.09 -10.08
C THR A 208 -0.27 -2.71 -9.71
N SER A 209 -1.06 -2.02 -8.88
CA SER A 209 -2.40 -2.50 -8.47
C SER A 209 -3.35 -2.65 -9.66
N LEU A 210 -3.37 -1.66 -10.56
CA LEU A 210 -4.20 -1.69 -11.76
C LEU A 210 -3.79 -2.82 -12.72
N GLY A 211 -2.48 -3.03 -12.90
CA GLY A 211 -1.92 -4.11 -13.71
C GLY A 211 -2.31 -5.49 -13.17
N LEU A 212 -2.16 -5.72 -11.86
CA LEU A 212 -2.58 -6.96 -11.20
C LEU A 212 -4.08 -7.22 -11.39
N GLY A 213 -4.92 -6.19 -11.25
CA GLY A 213 -6.37 -6.32 -11.44
C GLY A 213 -6.74 -6.67 -12.88
N ALA A 214 -6.08 -6.03 -13.85
CA ALA A 214 -6.29 -6.34 -15.26
C ALA A 214 -5.87 -7.77 -15.61
N LEU A 215 -4.73 -8.23 -15.07
CA LEU A 215 -4.29 -9.62 -15.23
C LEU A 215 -5.28 -10.61 -14.59
N GLN A 216 -5.81 -10.29 -13.41
CA GLN A 216 -6.80 -11.14 -12.74
C GLN A 216 -8.10 -11.25 -13.55
N ILE A 217 -8.61 -10.14 -14.08
CA ILE A 217 -9.80 -10.14 -14.95
C ILE A 217 -9.52 -10.94 -16.23
N ASN A 218 -8.37 -10.70 -16.87
CA ASN A 218 -7.96 -11.43 -18.08
C ASN A 218 -7.91 -12.95 -17.86
N GLN A 219 -7.36 -13.41 -16.74
CA GLN A 219 -7.34 -14.83 -16.38
C GLN A 219 -8.73 -15.36 -16.00
N GLY A 220 -9.55 -14.56 -15.30
CA GLY A 220 -10.93 -14.93 -14.97
C GLY A 220 -11.80 -15.12 -16.21
N LEU A 221 -11.65 -14.26 -17.22
CA LEU A 221 -12.33 -14.40 -18.51
C LEU A 221 -11.90 -15.67 -19.25
N ASN A 222 -10.61 -16.01 -19.20
CA ASN A 222 -10.12 -17.25 -19.79
C ASN A 222 -10.72 -18.48 -19.10
N ALA A 223 -10.75 -18.48 -17.76
CA ALA A 223 -11.30 -19.59 -16.99
C ALA A 223 -12.81 -19.81 -17.21
N LEU A 224 -13.58 -18.73 -17.40
CA LEU A 224 -15.04 -18.78 -17.51
C LEU A 224 -15.52 -18.95 -18.96
N PHE A 225 -14.86 -18.28 -19.91
CA PHE A 225 -15.34 -18.13 -21.28
C PHE A 225 -14.34 -18.61 -22.34
N GLY A 226 -13.15 -19.06 -21.94
CA GLY A 226 -12.13 -19.61 -22.84
C GLY A 226 -11.36 -18.57 -23.66
N PHE A 227 -11.64 -17.26 -23.51
CA PHE A 227 -10.90 -16.18 -24.17
C PHE A 227 -10.14 -15.34 -23.14
N GLY A 228 -8.89 -14.97 -23.46
CA GLY A 228 -7.99 -14.30 -22.53
C GLY A 228 -6.75 -15.14 -22.21
N GLY A 229 -6.17 -14.92 -21.04
CA GLY A 229 -5.03 -15.68 -20.56
C GLY A 229 -3.68 -15.02 -20.88
N ARG A 230 -2.58 -15.74 -20.61
CA ARG A 230 -1.22 -15.18 -20.66
C ARG A 230 -0.83 -14.64 -22.04
N GLU A 231 -1.35 -15.25 -23.10
CA GLU A 231 -1.07 -14.86 -24.50
C GLU A 231 -1.94 -13.68 -24.95
N ALA A 232 -3.04 -13.38 -24.26
CA ALA A 232 -3.99 -12.34 -24.61
C ALA A 232 -3.66 -10.98 -23.97
N VAL A 233 -2.41 -10.51 -24.12
CA VAL A 233 -1.99 -9.20 -23.56
C VAL A 233 -2.87 -8.05 -24.06
N GLY A 234 -3.35 -8.13 -25.31
CA GLY A 234 -4.30 -7.16 -25.87
C GLY A 234 -5.61 -7.06 -25.07
N LEU A 235 -6.12 -8.17 -24.52
CA LEU A 235 -7.32 -8.15 -23.68
C LEU A 235 -7.06 -7.43 -22.36
N ALA A 236 -5.91 -7.64 -21.73
CA ALA A 236 -5.52 -6.91 -20.52
C ALA A 236 -5.43 -5.40 -20.79
N ILE A 237 -4.90 -4.99 -21.94
CA ILE A 237 -4.86 -3.57 -22.35
C ILE A 237 -6.28 -3.00 -22.52
N VAL A 238 -7.19 -3.73 -23.16
CA VAL A 238 -8.59 -3.31 -23.30
C VAL A 238 -9.26 -3.16 -21.95
N VAL A 239 -9.06 -4.11 -21.03
CA VAL A 239 -9.57 -4.03 -19.65
C VAL A 239 -9.05 -2.77 -18.96
N ILE A 240 -7.74 -2.48 -19.03
CA ILE A 240 -7.15 -1.26 -18.46
C ILE A 240 -7.79 -0.01 -19.07
N ALA A 241 -7.93 0.04 -20.40
CA ALA A 241 -8.52 1.18 -21.08
C ALA A 241 -9.97 1.44 -20.64
N VAL A 242 -10.78 0.38 -20.53
CA VAL A 242 -12.18 0.47 -20.07
C VAL A 242 -12.25 0.93 -18.61
N LEU A 243 -11.46 0.34 -17.71
CA LEU A 243 -11.43 0.73 -16.30
C LEU A 243 -10.95 2.18 -16.13
N THR A 244 -9.97 2.61 -16.91
CA THR A 244 -9.45 3.98 -16.91
C THR A 244 -10.50 4.96 -17.42
N ALA A 245 -11.20 4.63 -18.51
CA ALA A 245 -12.30 5.45 -19.02
C ALA A 245 -13.43 5.58 -18.00
N ALA A 246 -13.83 4.48 -17.36
CA ALA A 246 -14.84 4.51 -16.29
C ALA A 246 -14.39 5.38 -15.10
N PHE A 247 -13.13 5.27 -14.69
CA PHE A 247 -12.55 6.12 -13.65
C PHE A 247 -12.56 7.60 -14.02
N ILE A 248 -12.13 7.97 -15.24
CA ILE A 248 -12.12 9.36 -15.72
C ILE A 248 -13.56 9.90 -15.77
N LEU A 249 -14.50 9.14 -16.33
CA LEU A 249 -15.91 9.50 -16.37
C LEU A 249 -16.48 9.72 -14.96
N SER A 250 -16.10 8.87 -14.00
CA SER A 250 -16.48 9.04 -12.59
C SER A 250 -15.82 10.28 -11.94
N ALA A 251 -14.61 10.65 -12.35
CA ALA A 251 -13.91 11.81 -11.82
C ALA A 251 -14.50 13.13 -12.34
N ILE A 252 -14.90 13.18 -13.62
CA ILE A 252 -15.44 14.40 -14.24
C ILE A 252 -16.94 14.61 -13.98
N SER A 253 -17.71 13.56 -13.71
CA SER A 253 -19.19 13.62 -13.57
C SER A 253 -19.70 14.18 -12.22
N GLY A 254 -18.81 14.67 -11.36
CA GLY A 254 -19.19 15.16 -10.03
C GLY A 254 -19.06 14.05 -8.98
N VAL A 255 -17.88 14.03 -8.36
CA VAL A 255 -17.26 12.97 -7.55
C VAL A 255 -18.06 12.46 -6.34
N HIS A 256 -19.13 13.11 -5.89
CA HIS A 256 -19.72 12.72 -4.60
C HIS A 256 -20.69 11.53 -4.64
N ARG A 257 -21.56 11.40 -5.65
CA ARG A 257 -22.53 10.28 -5.66
C ARG A 257 -21.98 9.01 -6.31
N GLY A 258 -21.32 9.12 -7.46
CA GLY A 258 -20.84 7.96 -8.22
C GLY A 258 -19.78 7.14 -7.46
N ILE A 259 -18.75 7.82 -6.95
CA ILE A 259 -17.67 7.15 -6.19
C ILE A 259 -18.22 6.53 -4.91
N GLN A 260 -19.12 7.22 -4.21
CA GLN A 260 -19.74 6.68 -3.00
C GLN A 260 -20.56 5.42 -3.29
N TRP A 261 -21.34 5.39 -4.37
CA TRP A 261 -22.09 4.20 -4.77
C TRP A 261 -21.18 3.03 -5.16
N ILE A 262 -20.12 3.30 -5.95
CA ILE A 262 -19.16 2.27 -6.34
C ILE A 262 -18.43 1.72 -5.10
N ALA A 263 -17.97 2.59 -4.21
CA ALA A 263 -17.29 2.20 -2.97
C ALA A 263 -18.21 1.37 -2.05
N ASN A 264 -19.45 1.81 -1.84
CA ASN A 264 -20.43 1.06 -1.05
C ASN A 264 -20.75 -0.31 -1.66
N THR A 265 -20.95 -0.35 -2.99
CA THR A 265 -21.21 -1.60 -3.71
C THR A 265 -20.03 -2.56 -3.59
N ASN A 266 -18.79 -2.06 -3.77
CA ASN A 266 -17.58 -2.84 -3.58
C ASN A 266 -17.49 -3.43 -2.17
N MET A 267 -17.78 -2.64 -1.13
CA MET A 267 -17.79 -3.13 0.25
C MET A 267 -18.83 -4.22 0.49
N VAL A 268 -20.04 -4.07 -0.05
CA VAL A 268 -21.08 -5.11 0.04
C VAL A 268 -20.64 -6.39 -0.67
N LEU A 269 -20.07 -6.28 -1.88
CA LEU A 269 -19.56 -7.44 -2.63
C LEU A 269 -18.40 -8.14 -1.91
N ALA A 270 -17.48 -7.38 -1.32
CA ALA A 270 -16.36 -7.93 -0.56
C ALA A 270 -16.84 -8.69 0.69
N VAL A 271 -17.76 -8.10 1.47
CA VAL A 271 -18.34 -8.75 2.65
C VAL A 271 -19.16 -9.98 2.24
N PHE A 272 -19.96 -9.86 1.17
CA PHE A 272 -20.71 -11.00 0.63
C PHE A 272 -19.78 -12.14 0.25
N LEU A 273 -18.70 -11.88 -0.48
CA LEU A 273 -17.73 -12.90 -0.88
C LEU A 273 -17.04 -13.53 0.34
N LEU A 274 -16.64 -12.73 1.33
CA LEU A 274 -16.05 -13.22 2.57
C LEU A 274 -17.00 -14.17 3.31
N VAL A 275 -18.26 -13.75 3.50
CA VAL A 275 -19.28 -14.56 4.19
C VAL A 275 -19.61 -15.81 3.38
N PHE A 276 -19.73 -15.68 2.07
CA PHE A 276 -19.96 -16.81 1.17
C PHE A 276 -18.86 -17.86 1.29
N LEU A 277 -17.59 -17.46 1.17
CA LEU A 277 -16.44 -18.37 1.30
C LEU A 277 -16.35 -18.97 2.71
N PHE A 278 -16.68 -18.20 3.75
CA PHE A 278 -16.65 -18.67 5.13
C PHE A 278 -17.73 -19.74 5.42
N VAL A 279 -18.95 -19.55 4.89
CA VAL A 279 -20.10 -20.44 5.13
C VAL A 279 -20.09 -21.66 4.21
N VAL A 280 -19.78 -21.47 2.92
CA VAL A 280 -19.75 -22.55 1.92
C VAL A 280 -18.45 -23.34 1.98
N GLY A 281 -17.35 -22.67 2.35
CA GLY A 281 -16.06 -23.33 2.59
C GLY A 281 -16.01 -24.10 3.91
N PRO A 282 -14.87 -24.75 4.22
CA PRO A 282 -14.73 -25.53 5.44
C PRO A 282 -14.55 -24.60 6.65
N THR A 283 -15.67 -24.08 7.20
CA THR A 283 -15.70 -23.04 8.25
C THR A 283 -14.80 -23.35 9.45
N VAL A 284 -14.89 -24.57 9.99
CA VAL A 284 -14.08 -24.99 11.14
C VAL A 284 -12.59 -25.02 10.79
N PHE A 285 -12.24 -25.45 9.58
CA PHE A 285 -10.86 -25.43 9.11
C PHE A 285 -10.34 -23.99 8.99
N ILE A 286 -11.13 -23.08 8.42
CA ILE A 286 -10.77 -21.65 8.32
C ILE A 286 -10.50 -21.06 9.71
N LEU A 287 -11.36 -21.33 10.69
CA LEU A 287 -11.21 -20.85 12.06
C LEU A 287 -9.98 -21.46 12.76
N ASN A 288 -9.73 -22.76 12.57
CA ASN A 288 -8.55 -23.43 13.11
C ASN A 288 -7.26 -22.86 12.50
N THR A 289 -7.20 -22.76 11.17
CA THR A 289 -6.06 -22.17 10.46
C THR A 289 -5.81 -20.73 10.89
N PHE A 290 -6.85 -19.90 10.98
CA PHE A 290 -6.72 -18.53 11.46
C PHE A 290 -6.11 -18.47 12.86
N THR A 291 -6.62 -19.30 13.78
CA THR A 291 -6.18 -19.30 15.18
C THR A 291 -4.72 -19.75 15.31
N GLU A 292 -4.35 -20.84 14.62
CA GLU A 292 -3.01 -21.43 14.66
C GLU A 292 -1.98 -20.50 13.99
N SER A 293 -2.28 -20.02 12.78
CA SER A 293 -1.39 -19.11 12.04
C SER A 293 -1.28 -17.73 12.70
N LEU A 294 -2.31 -17.26 13.41
CA LEU A 294 -2.21 -16.03 14.20
C LEU A 294 -1.21 -16.20 15.35
N GLY A 295 -1.29 -17.32 16.09
CA GLY A 295 -0.33 -17.63 17.14
C GLY A 295 1.10 -17.72 16.62
N GLY A 296 1.29 -18.43 15.50
CA GLY A 296 2.58 -18.54 14.81
C GLY A 296 3.12 -17.18 14.34
N TYR A 297 2.28 -16.36 13.70
CA TYR A 297 2.64 -15.00 13.28
C TYR A 297 3.11 -14.15 14.45
N MET A 298 2.38 -14.16 15.57
CA MET A 298 2.74 -13.38 16.75
C MET A 298 4.07 -13.84 17.37
N ALA A 299 4.33 -15.15 17.39
CA ALA A 299 5.60 -15.71 17.88
C ALA A 299 6.78 -15.38 16.94
N ASN A 300 6.53 -15.39 15.62
CA ASN A 300 7.55 -15.21 14.59
C ASN A 300 7.68 -13.77 14.09
N LEU A 301 6.90 -12.82 14.62
CA LEU A 301 6.90 -11.42 14.17
C LEU A 301 8.31 -10.84 14.13
N ILE A 302 9.05 -10.90 15.26
CA ILE A 302 10.39 -10.35 15.35
C ILE A 302 11.38 -11.11 14.43
N PRO A 303 11.51 -12.46 14.48
CA PRO A 303 12.37 -13.19 13.55
C PRO A 303 12.10 -12.90 12.08
N MET A 304 10.84 -12.82 11.66
CA MET A 304 10.46 -12.49 10.28
C MET A 304 10.87 -11.06 9.92
N SER A 305 10.70 -10.10 10.83
CA SER A 305 11.08 -8.69 10.67
C SER A 305 12.58 -8.45 10.48
N PHE A 306 13.45 -9.40 10.85
CA PHE A 306 14.90 -9.31 10.67
C PHE A 306 15.43 -10.32 9.65
N ARG A 307 14.58 -11.06 8.95
CA ARG A 307 15.01 -12.04 7.96
C ARG A 307 15.55 -11.33 6.71
N THR A 308 16.84 -11.53 6.44
CA THR A 308 17.54 -11.02 5.27
C THR A 308 18.05 -12.16 4.39
N ALA A 309 18.58 -11.83 3.21
CA ALA A 309 19.21 -12.77 2.29
C ALA A 309 20.59 -13.29 2.74
N ALA A 310 21.07 -12.94 3.95
CA ALA A 310 22.41 -13.30 4.41
C ALA A 310 22.62 -14.80 4.62
N PHE A 311 21.61 -15.50 5.15
CA PHE A 311 21.65 -16.93 5.48
C PHE A 311 20.41 -17.70 5.03
N SER A 312 19.50 -17.03 4.32
CA SER A 312 18.24 -17.60 3.85
C SER A 312 18.16 -17.52 2.33
N ASP A 313 17.16 -18.17 1.73
CA ASP A 313 16.88 -18.03 0.31
C ASP A 313 16.64 -16.56 -0.05
N GLY A 314 17.67 -15.93 -0.63
CA GLY A 314 17.63 -14.54 -1.06
C GLY A 314 16.57 -14.30 -2.13
N ALA A 315 16.19 -15.32 -2.91
CA ALA A 315 15.16 -15.19 -3.93
C ALA A 315 13.79 -14.96 -3.29
N PHE A 316 13.42 -15.70 -2.24
CA PHE A 316 12.17 -15.49 -1.51
C PHE A 316 12.09 -14.07 -0.92
N VAL A 317 13.10 -13.67 -0.13
CA VAL A 317 13.09 -12.36 0.56
C VAL A 317 13.00 -11.22 -0.45
N THR A 318 13.69 -11.35 -1.58
CA THR A 318 13.68 -10.36 -2.67
C THR A 318 12.34 -10.29 -3.39
N SER A 319 11.79 -11.43 -3.81
CA SER A 319 10.60 -11.50 -4.65
C SER A 319 9.29 -11.24 -3.90
N TRP A 320 9.27 -11.49 -2.59
CA TRP A 320 8.08 -11.32 -1.76
C TRP A 320 8.24 -10.17 -0.77
N THR A 321 9.12 -10.33 0.21
CA THR A 321 9.18 -9.40 1.35
C THR A 321 9.65 -7.99 0.94
N ILE A 322 10.75 -7.89 0.21
CA ILE A 322 11.26 -6.59 -0.28
C ILE A 322 10.29 -5.99 -1.29
N PHE A 323 9.70 -6.81 -2.18
CA PHE A 323 8.65 -6.36 -3.09
C PHE A 323 7.48 -5.71 -2.35
N TYR A 324 6.92 -6.38 -1.32
CA TYR A 324 5.83 -5.83 -0.52
C TYR A 324 6.26 -4.55 0.20
N TRP A 325 7.43 -4.49 0.83
CA TRP A 325 7.88 -3.26 1.49
C TRP A 325 8.04 -2.09 0.52
N ALA A 326 8.62 -2.33 -0.66
CA ALA A 326 8.72 -1.31 -1.70
C ALA A 326 7.33 -0.86 -2.17
N TRP A 327 6.42 -1.81 -2.39
CA TRP A 327 5.05 -1.51 -2.81
C TRP A 327 4.29 -0.70 -1.75
N TRP A 328 4.34 -1.09 -0.48
CA TRP A 328 3.70 -0.38 0.62
C TRP A 328 4.27 1.02 0.84
N ILE A 329 5.59 1.18 0.76
CA ILE A 329 6.23 2.51 0.83
C ILE A 329 5.80 3.38 -0.34
N SER A 330 5.69 2.82 -1.56
CA SER A 330 5.24 3.58 -2.73
C SER A 330 3.80 4.10 -2.60
N TRP A 331 2.95 3.35 -1.88
CA TRP A 331 1.55 3.71 -1.64
C TRP A 331 1.34 4.63 -0.44
N ALA A 332 2.34 4.75 0.43
CA ALA A 332 2.24 5.50 1.67
C ALA A 332 1.80 6.97 1.49
N PRO A 333 2.26 7.74 0.48
CA PRO A 333 1.80 9.12 0.29
C PRO A 333 0.29 9.22 0.03
N PHE A 334 -0.26 8.32 -0.80
CA PHE A 334 -1.68 8.28 -1.12
C PHE A 334 -2.52 7.85 0.08
N VAL A 335 -2.19 6.69 0.66
CA VAL A 335 -2.94 6.11 1.78
C VAL A 335 -2.80 7.00 3.02
N GLY A 336 -1.59 7.50 3.30
CA GLY A 336 -1.34 8.40 4.42
C GLY A 336 -2.12 9.71 4.32
N THR A 337 -2.22 10.31 3.13
CA THR A 337 -3.04 11.51 2.92
C THR A 337 -4.52 11.22 3.17
N PHE A 338 -5.03 10.07 2.72
CA PHE A 338 -6.40 9.65 2.98
C PHE A 338 -6.67 9.45 4.48
N ILE A 339 -5.84 8.63 5.15
CA ILE A 339 -5.99 8.34 6.58
C ILE A 339 -5.88 9.63 7.40
N ALA A 340 -4.97 10.53 7.05
CA ALA A 340 -4.86 11.83 7.70
C ALA A 340 -6.20 12.58 7.67
N ARG A 341 -6.78 12.75 6.48
CA ARG A 341 -8.04 13.49 6.27
C ARG A 341 -9.19 12.99 7.12
N ILE A 342 -9.36 11.67 7.23
CA ILE A 342 -10.47 11.09 8.00
C ILE A 342 -10.21 11.04 9.52
N SER A 343 -9.01 11.41 9.98
CA SER A 343 -8.58 11.24 11.37
C SER A 343 -8.47 12.55 12.16
N ARG A 344 -9.00 13.66 11.62
CA ARG A 344 -9.03 14.95 12.30
C ARG A 344 -9.74 14.85 13.66
N GLY A 345 -9.15 15.45 14.69
CA GLY A 345 -9.65 15.44 16.06
C GLY A 345 -9.35 14.16 16.86
N ARG A 346 -8.75 13.12 16.26
CA ARG A 346 -8.31 11.92 16.97
C ARG A 346 -6.99 12.15 17.72
N THR A 347 -6.77 11.39 18.78
CA THR A 347 -5.45 11.34 19.43
C THR A 347 -4.48 10.47 18.64
N ILE A 348 -3.17 10.71 18.80
CA ILE A 348 -2.13 9.87 18.17
C ILE A 348 -2.31 8.39 18.55
N ARG A 349 -2.73 8.09 19.79
CA ARG A 349 -2.98 6.72 20.22
C ARG A 349 -4.20 6.09 19.54
N GLU A 350 -5.26 6.86 19.33
CA GLU A 350 -6.42 6.32 18.60
C GLU A 350 -6.12 6.14 17.12
N PHE A 351 -5.25 6.99 16.55
CA PHE A 351 -4.84 6.95 15.15
C PHE A 351 -4.01 5.71 14.81
N VAL A 352 -3.08 5.34 15.70
CA VAL A 352 -2.19 4.17 15.55
C VAL A 352 -2.93 2.89 15.92
#